data_AF-U2H8B4-F1
#
_entry.id   AF-U2H8B4-F1
#
_cell.length_a   1.000
_cell.length_b   1.000
_cell.length_c   1.000
_cell.angle_alpha   90.00
_cell.angle_beta   90.00
_cell.angle_gamma   90.00
#
_symmetry.space_group_name_H-M   'P 1'
#
loop_
_entity.id
_entity.type
_entity.pdbx_description
1 polymer ?
#
loop_
_entity_poly.entity_id
_entity_poly.type
_entity_poly.pdbx_seq_one_letter_code
_entity_poly.pdbx_strand_id
1 'polypeptide(L)' 'MHLVEKETIRKLQEGSLRAFEQVYDTLSHGVYSVSFNLTQDRFLAEEVVQEVFVKLWGS' A
#
# COMPACT_ATOMS: atom_id res chain seq x y z
N MET A 1 5.95 12.51 -8.31
CA MET A 1 6.00 11.24 -7.56
C MET A 1 6.11 11.62 -6.09
N HIS A 2 5.02 11.53 -5.32
CA HIS A 2 5.09 11.75 -3.87
C HIS A 2 5.83 10.56 -3.26
N LEU A 3 6.82 10.81 -2.41
CA LEU A 3 7.53 9.77 -1.68
C LEU A 3 6.96 9.72 -0.26
N VAL A 4 6.85 8.52 0.29
CA VAL A 4 6.47 8.35 1.70
C VAL A 4 7.63 8.83 2.58
N GLU A 5 7.36 9.80 3.45
CA GLU A 5 8.37 10.33 4.35
C GLU A 5 8.71 9.35 5.47
N LYS A 6 9.95 9.40 5.97
CA LYS A 6 10.40 8.54 7.08
C LYS A 6 9.53 8.69 8.34
N GLU A 7 9.04 9.89 8.61
CA GLU A 7 8.18 10.13 9.77
C GLU A 7 6.79 9.49 9.61
N THR A 8 6.25 9.45 8.40
CA THR A 8 5.03 8.69 8.11
C THR A 8 5.24 7.21 8.36
N ILE A 9 6.39 6.65 7.94
CA ILE A 9 6.73 5.25 8.23
C ILE A 9 6.82 5.00 9.74
N ARG A 10 7.47 5.89 10.50
CA ARG A 10 7.57 5.76 11.96
C ARG A 10 6.18 5.75 12.62
N LYS A 11 5.31 6.70 12.23
CA LYS A 11 3.93 6.76 12.75
C LYS A 11 3.10 5.55 12.37
N LEU A 12 3.30 5.01 11.18
CA LEU A 12 2.65 3.76 10.75
C LEU A 12 3.05 2.61 11.69
N GLN A 13 4.34 2.45 11.99
CA GLN A 13 4.84 1.43 12.92
C GLN A 13 4.30 1.60 14.35
N GLU A 14 3.95 2.83 14.74
CA GLU A 14 3.29 3.13 16.01
C GLU A 14 1.76 2.88 15.98
N GLY A 15 1.23 2.34 14.88
CA GLY A 15 -0.20 2.04 14.72
C GLY A 15 -1.05 3.25 14.31
N SER A 16 -0.46 4.28 13.70
CA SER A 16 -1.22 5.45 13.23
C SER A 16 -2.00 5.13 11.95
N LEU A 17 -3.32 5.05 12.06
CA LEU A 17 -4.22 4.85 10.92
C LEU A 17 -4.05 5.93 9.84
N ARG A 18 -3.85 7.19 10.24
CA ARG A 18 -3.59 8.29 9.28
C ARG A 18 -2.29 8.10 8.50
N ALA A 19 -1.25 7.59 9.15
CA ALA A 19 0.00 7.30 8.46
C ALA A 19 -0.17 6.13 7.49
N PHE A 20 -0.98 5.14 7.85
CA PHE A 20 -1.36 4.06 6.95
C PHE A 20 -2.12 4.56 5.71
N GLU A 21 -3.14 5.42 5.90
CA GLU A 21 -3.89 6.05 4.79
C GLU A 21 -2.95 6.79 3.83
N GLN A 22 -2.01 7.59 4.36
CA GLN A 22 -1.02 8.29 3.53
C GLN A 22 -0.14 7.34 2.71
N VAL A 23 0.29 6.23 3.32
CA VAL A 23 1.10 5.22 2.64
C VAL A 23 0.28 4.50 1.57
N TYR A 24 -0.98 4.18 1.87
CA TYR A 24 -1.93 3.57 0.94
C TYR A 24 -2.18 4.48 -0.27
N ASP A 25 -2.55 5.74 -0.06
CA ASP A 25 -2.83 6.70 -1.13
C ASP A 25 -1.62 6.93 -2.04
N THR A 26 -0.42 6.87 -1.45
CA THR A 26 0.83 7.09 -2.19
C THR A 26 1.23 5.88 -3.03
N LEU A 27 1.07 4.66 -2.49
CA LEU A 27 1.65 3.44 -3.07
C LEU A 27 0.64 2.53 -3.78
N SER A 28 -0.64 2.60 -3.43
CA SER A 28 -1.68 1.67 -3.93
C SER A 28 -1.76 1.61 -5.46
N HIS A 29 -1.71 2.76 -6.13
CA HIS A 29 -1.71 2.79 -7.60
C HIS A 29 -0.49 2.11 -8.22
N GLY A 30 0.69 2.26 -7.60
CA GLY A 30 1.92 1.62 -8.06
C GLY A 30 1.86 0.10 -7.88
N VAL A 31 1.42 -0.34 -6.70
CA VAL A 31 1.20 -1.76 -6.42
C VAL A 31 0.17 -2.35 -7.39
N TYR A 32 -0.98 -1.70 -7.57
CA TYR A 32 -2.01 -2.12 -8.52
C TYR A 32 -1.46 -2.25 -9.94
N SER A 33 -0.70 -1.25 -10.41
CA SER A 33 -0.14 -1.24 -11.77
C SER A 33 0.80 -2.43 -11.99
N VAL A 34 1.67 -2.73 -11.01
CA VAL A 34 2.58 -3.88 -11.08
C VAL A 34 1.79 -5.19 -11.05
N SER A 35 0.84 -5.33 -10.12
CA SER A 35 0.01 -6.54 -9.99
C SER A 35 -0.82 -6.80 -11.23
N PHE A 36 -1.44 -5.77 -11.80
CA PHE A 36 -2.23 -5.88 -13.03
C PHE A 36 -1.35 -6.26 -14.23
N ASN A 37 -0.16 -5.67 -14.34
CA ASN A 37 0.76 -6.04 -15.42
C ASN A 37 1.19 -7.51 -15.36
N LEU A 38 1.29 -8.10 -14.16
CA LEU A 38 1.67 -9.50 -13.98
C LEU A 38 0.51 -10.47 -14.14
N THR A 39 -0.67 -10.12 -13.62
CA THR A 39 -1.85 -11.01 -13.58
C THR A 39 -2.73 -10.88 -14.80
N GLN A 40 -2.72 -9.72 -15.46
CA GLN A 40 -3.67 -9.31 -16.51
C GLN A 40 -5.14 -9.43 -16.07
N ASP A 41 -5.39 -9.44 -14.76
CA ASP A 41 -6.70 -9.64 -14.15
C ASP A 41 -6.92 -8.55 -13.09
N ARG A 42 -8.03 -7.82 -13.21
CA ARG A 42 -8.34 -6.71 -12.31
C ARG A 42 -8.64 -7.18 -10.89
N PHE A 43 -9.37 -8.27 -10.76
CA PHE A 43 -9.74 -8.82 -9.46
C PHE A 43 -8.50 -9.32 -8.73
N LEU A 44 -7.64 -10.10 -9.39
CA LEU A 44 -6.39 -10.55 -8.79
C LEU A 44 -5.46 -9.39 -8.44
N ALA A 45 -5.40 -8.34 -9.27
CA ALA A 45 -4.60 -7.16 -8.97
C ALA A 45 -5.11 -6.40 -7.73
N GLU A 46 -6.42 -6.25 -7.58
CA GLU A 46 -7.06 -5.64 -6.40
C GLU A 46 -6.83 -6.47 -5.14
N GLU A 47 -6.93 -7.80 -5.22
CA GLU A 47 -6.66 -8.70 -4.10
C GLU A 47 -5.20 -8.59 -3.63
N VAL A 48 -4.23 -8.52 -4.56
CA VAL A 48 -2.81 -8.31 -4.19
C VAL A 48 -2.60 -6.97 -3.49
N VAL A 49 -3.24 -5.90 -3.96
CA VAL A 49 -3.19 -4.59 -3.28
C VAL A 49 -3.69 -4.74 -1.85
N GLN A 50 -4.89 -5.30 -1.67
CA GLN A 50 -5.47 -5.51 -0.35
C GLN A 50 -4.55 -6.33 0.56
N GLU A 51 -4.04 -7.47 0.10
CA GLU A 51 -3.17 -8.35 0.89
C GLU A 51 -1.87 -7.66 1.33
N VAL A 52 -1.24 -6.91 0.42
CA VAL A 52 0.00 -6.16 0.71
C VAL A 52 -0.24 -5.15 1.84
N PHE A 53 -1.32 -4.37 1.76
CA PHE A 53 -1.59 -3.35 2.77
C PHE A 53 -2.13 -3.93 4.08
N VAL A 54 -2.88 -5.03 4.05
CA VAL A 54 -3.27 -5.76 5.27
C VAL A 54 -2.03 -6.30 5.99
N LYS A 55 -1.08 -6.90 5.28
CA LYS A 55 0.18 -7.36 5.86
C LYS A 55 1.02 -6.21 6.41
N LEU A 56 1.06 -5.09 5.70
CA LEU A 56 1.78 -3.89 6.13
C LEU A 56 1.26 -3.36 7.48
N TRP A 57 -0.06 -3.41 7.71
CA TRP A 57 -0.66 -2.99 8.97
C TRP A 57 -0.43 -3.98 10.13
N GLY A 58 -0.40 -5.28 9.84
CA GLY A 58 -0.23 -6.33 10.83
C GLY A 58 1.23 -6.70 11.17
N SER A 59 2.22 -5.95 10.66
CA SER A 59 3.65 -6.22 10.84
C SER A 59 4.29 -5.42 11.97
#